data_AF-A0A2I0PQC2-F1
#
_entry.id   AF-A0A2I0PQC2-F1
#
_cell.length_a   1.000
_cell.length_b   1.000
_cell.length_c   1.000
_cell.angle_alpha   90.00
_cell.angle_beta   90.00
_cell.angle_gamma   90.00
#
_symmetry.space_group_name_H-M   'P 1'
#
loop_
_entity.id
_entity.type
_entity.pdbx_description
1 polymer ?
#
loop_
_entity_poly.entity_id
_entity_poly.type
_entity_poly.pdbx_seq_one_letter_code
_entity_poly.pdbx_strand_id
1 'polypeptide(L)'
;MKVRPEDSLKIENIVASAKVTDYLDLPDIASKITGAEYNKKRFPGVVLRMQDPKIAALVFGSGKVVLTGAKSVDSLSKGLNILGGLLRDLGIDIPKKLDYKIQNIVTSADLATPINLNKIAVGFNLDRIEYEPEQFPGLVYRLEVPKVVVLLFGSGKLIITGGKQPEDAKKAVVKILSDLRSLGLI
;
A
#
# COMPACT_ATOMS: atom_id res chain seq x y z
N MET A 1 21.73 -18.72 12.62
CA MET A 1 20.28 -18.91 12.81
C MET A 1 19.61 -18.60 11.48
N LYS A 2 18.94 -19.55 10.82
CA LYS A 2 18.26 -19.28 9.54
C LYS A 2 17.10 -18.31 9.82
N VAL A 3 17.17 -17.10 9.28
CA VAL A 3 16.08 -16.11 9.36
C VAL A 3 14.88 -16.71 8.63
N ARG A 4 13.72 -16.78 9.30
CA ARG A 4 12.52 -17.29 8.65
C ARG A 4 11.96 -16.19 7.74
N PRO A 5 11.50 -16.49 6.52
CA PRO A 5 11.00 -15.46 5.60
C PRO A 5 9.85 -14.63 6.18
N GLU A 6 9.04 -15.19 7.08
CA GLU A 6 7.97 -14.45 7.75
C GLU A 6 8.48 -13.36 8.69
N ASP A 7 9.71 -13.49 9.21
CA ASP A 7 10.34 -12.51 10.09
C ASP A 7 10.97 -11.33 9.32
N SER A 8 11.04 -11.43 7.98
CA SER A 8 11.60 -10.40 7.09
C SER A 8 10.59 -9.34 6.64
N LEU A 9 9.32 -9.49 7.03
CA LEU A 9 8.22 -8.65 6.58
C LEU A 9 8.46 -7.18 6.94
N LYS A 10 8.36 -6.32 5.92
CA LYS A 10 8.50 -4.88 6.10
C LYS A 10 7.44 -4.13 5.30
N ILE A 11 6.67 -3.32 6.01
CA ILE A 11 5.68 -2.43 5.37
C ILE A 11 6.43 -1.33 4.62
N GLU A 12 6.23 -1.28 3.31
CA GLU A 12 6.82 -0.26 2.45
C GLU A 12 5.85 0.90 2.22
N ASN A 13 4.54 0.62 2.21
CA ASN A 13 3.51 1.63 2.04
C ASN A 13 2.15 1.18 2.59
N ILE A 14 1.39 2.12 3.15
CA ILE A 14 -0.03 1.96 3.49
C ILE A 14 -0.80 3.06 2.78
N VAL A 15 -1.88 2.66 2.11
CA VAL A 15 -2.87 3.56 1.52
C VAL A 15 -4.16 3.42 2.32
N ALA A 16 -4.69 4.54 2.79
CA ALA A 16 -5.98 4.57 3.47
C ALA A 16 -6.84 5.72 2.98
N SER A 17 -8.14 5.60 3.19
CA SER A 17 -9.09 6.65 2.87
C SER A 17 -9.93 7.02 4.09
N ALA A 18 -10.22 8.31 4.24
CA ALA A 18 -11.15 8.85 5.22
C ALA A 18 -12.22 9.68 4.52
N LYS A 19 -13.33 9.92 5.21
CA LYS A 19 -14.37 10.89 4.84
C LYS A 19 -14.40 11.92 5.95
N VAL A 20 -14.08 13.17 5.63
CA VAL A 20 -13.94 14.25 6.62
C VAL A 20 -15.14 15.18 6.66
N THR A 21 -15.85 15.34 5.54
CA THR A 21 -17.10 16.11 5.43
C THR A 21 -17.80 15.77 4.10
N ASP A 22 -18.92 16.39 3.79
CA ASP A 22 -19.66 16.18 2.54
C ASP A 22 -19.19 17.04 1.38
N TYR A 23 -18.59 18.18 1.68
CA TYR A 23 -18.12 19.12 0.67
C TYR A 23 -16.87 19.87 1.12
N LEU A 24 -15.93 20.04 0.20
CA LEU A 24 -14.73 20.86 0.37
C LEU A 24 -14.52 21.76 -0.85
N ASP A 25 -14.37 23.06 -0.62
CA ASP A 25 -13.94 24.01 -1.64
C ASP A 25 -12.42 23.86 -1.86
N LEU A 26 -12.05 23.07 -2.89
CA LEU A 26 -10.66 22.77 -3.19
C LEU A 26 -9.83 24.01 -3.59
N PRO A 27 -10.31 24.93 -4.46
CA PRO A 27 -9.65 26.21 -4.68
C PRO A 27 -9.34 26.99 -3.39
N ASP A 28 -10.33 27.13 -2.50
CA ASP A 28 -10.16 27.86 -1.23
C ASP A 28 -9.09 27.21 -0.35
N ILE A 29 -9.19 25.89 -0.14
CA ILE A 29 -8.20 25.10 0.62
C ILE A 29 -6.79 25.26 0.03
N ALA A 30 -6.65 25.11 -1.29
CA ALA A 30 -5.36 25.17 -1.96
C ALA A 30 -4.70 26.55 -1.84
N SER A 31 -5.51 27.62 -1.82
CA SER A 31 -5.01 28.99 -1.66
C SER A 31 -4.55 29.32 -0.24
N LYS A 32 -5.14 28.66 0.77
CA LYS A 32 -4.87 28.94 2.19
C LYS A 32 -3.81 28.04 2.81
N ILE A 33 -3.59 26.84 2.27
CA ILE A 33 -2.58 25.91 2.79
C ILE A 33 -1.27 26.06 2.02
N THR A 34 -0.21 26.47 2.74
CA THR A 34 1.13 26.55 2.18
C THR A 34 1.62 25.19 1.68
N GLY A 35 2.12 25.14 0.44
CA GLY A 35 2.60 23.91 -0.18
C GLY A 35 1.50 22.99 -0.72
N ALA A 36 0.25 23.43 -0.72
CA ALA A 36 -0.83 22.70 -1.39
C ALA A 36 -0.67 22.78 -2.92
N GLU A 37 -0.69 21.64 -3.58
CA GLU A 37 -0.66 21.55 -5.04
C GLU A 37 -2.09 21.29 -5.54
N TYR A 38 -2.64 22.21 -6.34
CA TYR A 38 -3.96 22.03 -6.97
C TYR A 38 -3.92 22.41 -8.44
N ASN A 39 -4.15 21.43 -9.30
CA ASN A 39 -4.34 21.64 -10.73
C ASN A 39 -5.38 20.66 -11.24
N LYS A 40 -6.64 21.10 -11.29
CA LYS A 40 -7.80 20.29 -11.69
C LYS A 40 -7.65 19.63 -13.07
N LYS A 41 -6.88 20.23 -13.99
CA LYS A 41 -6.60 19.64 -15.32
C LYS A 41 -5.67 18.43 -15.24
N ARG A 42 -4.76 18.39 -14.25
CA ARG A 42 -3.81 17.29 -14.03
C ARG A 42 -4.33 16.26 -13.04
N PHE A 43 -4.95 16.71 -11.95
CA PHE A 43 -5.44 15.85 -10.88
C PHE A 43 -6.68 16.49 -10.21
N PRO A 44 -7.77 15.74 -9.97
CA PRO A 44 -9.03 16.32 -9.49
C PRO A 44 -9.05 16.70 -8.00
N GLY A 45 -7.98 16.41 -7.24
CA GLY A 45 -7.86 16.72 -5.82
C GLY A 45 -6.74 17.72 -5.51
N VAL A 46 -6.71 18.21 -4.27
CA VAL A 46 -5.58 18.95 -3.69
C VAL A 46 -4.58 17.93 -3.14
N VAL A 47 -3.30 18.13 -3.43
CA VAL A 47 -2.21 17.30 -2.89
C VAL A 47 -1.50 18.09 -1.79
N LEU A 48 -1.47 17.53 -0.60
CA LEU A 48 -0.74 18.05 0.56
C LEU A 48 0.38 17.07 0.91
N ARG A 49 1.61 17.58 1.08
CA ARG A 49 2.78 16.76 1.43
C ARG A 49 3.27 17.12 2.81
N MET A 50 3.24 16.14 3.71
CA MET A 50 3.75 16.24 5.07
C MET A 50 5.17 15.68 5.11
N GLN A 51 6.05 16.30 5.88
CA GLN A 51 7.44 15.82 6.06
C GLN A 51 7.56 14.88 7.25
N ASP A 52 6.84 15.16 8.34
CA ASP A 52 6.80 14.30 9.53
C ASP A 52 5.35 14.11 10.00
N PRO A 53 4.75 12.92 9.79
CA PRO A 53 5.29 11.80 9.02
C PRO A 53 5.35 12.09 7.51
N LYS A 54 6.28 11.45 6.79
CA LYS A 54 6.42 11.58 5.33
C LYS A 54 5.25 10.94 4.59
N ILE A 55 4.17 11.69 4.40
CA ILE A 55 2.87 11.25 3.85
C ILE A 55 2.36 12.27 2.85
N ALA A 56 1.68 11.81 1.82
CA ALA A 56 0.85 12.64 0.95
C ALA A 56 -0.64 12.43 1.29
N ALA A 57 -1.37 13.53 1.45
CA ALA A 57 -2.82 13.54 1.55
C ALA A 57 -3.41 14.08 0.24
N LEU A 58 -4.30 13.31 -0.37
CA LEU A 58 -5.07 13.69 -1.55
C LEU A 58 -6.48 14.03 -1.10
N VAL A 59 -6.84 15.30 -1.16
CA VAL A 59 -8.11 15.83 -0.67
C VAL A 59 -9.04 16.08 -1.86
N PHE A 60 -10.24 15.53 -1.83
CA PHE A 60 -11.22 15.62 -2.90
C PHE A 60 -12.42 16.48 -2.48
N GLY A 61 -13.07 17.16 -3.43
CA GLY A 61 -14.18 18.06 -3.16
C GLY A 61 -15.40 17.38 -2.53
N SER A 62 -15.50 16.05 -2.63
CA SER A 62 -16.50 15.24 -1.92
C SER A 62 -16.21 15.06 -0.41
N GLY A 63 -15.17 15.69 0.11
CA GLY A 63 -14.66 15.46 1.46
C GLY A 63 -14.04 14.07 1.68
N LYS A 64 -13.82 13.31 0.61
CA LYS A 64 -12.96 12.12 0.66
C LYS A 64 -11.50 12.57 0.75
N VAL A 65 -10.73 11.88 1.57
CA VAL A 65 -9.29 12.03 1.70
C VAL A 65 -8.64 10.68 1.44
N VAL A 66 -7.53 10.65 0.71
CA VAL A 66 -6.65 9.49 0.56
C VAL A 66 -5.28 9.83 1.12
N LEU A 67 -4.81 9.04 2.08
CA LEU A 67 -3.48 9.15 2.66
C LEU A 67 -2.60 8.03 2.08
N THR A 68 -1.40 8.37 1.63
CA THR A 68 -0.43 7.42 1.05
C THR A 68 1.00 7.79 1.43
N GLY A 69 1.90 6.80 1.46
CA GLY A 69 3.31 6.95 1.83
C GLY A 69 3.62 6.54 3.27
N ALA A 70 2.60 6.27 4.08
CA ALA A 70 2.79 5.83 5.46
C ALA A 70 3.44 4.45 5.53
N LYS A 71 4.42 4.27 6.43
CA LYS A 71 5.09 2.97 6.67
C LYS A 71 4.60 2.27 7.94
N SER A 72 3.67 2.88 8.66
CA SER A 72 3.05 2.32 9.86
C SER A 72 1.65 2.90 10.05
N VAL A 73 0.83 2.18 10.82
CA VAL A 73 -0.52 2.61 11.21
C VAL A 73 -0.46 3.86 12.09
N ASP A 74 0.57 4.01 12.92
CA ASP A 74 0.80 5.20 13.74
C ASP A 74 1.07 6.44 12.88
N SER A 75 1.97 6.35 11.89
CA SER A 75 2.23 7.43 10.94
C SER A 75 0.95 7.83 10.19
N LEU A 76 0.13 6.85 9.79
CA LEU A 76 -1.13 7.11 9.12
C LEU A 76 -2.12 7.89 10.02
N SER A 77 -2.28 7.46 11.28
CA SER A 77 -3.13 8.14 12.26
C SER A 77 -2.64 9.57 12.55
N LYS A 78 -1.33 9.77 12.70
CA LYS A 78 -0.71 11.10 12.86
C LYS A 78 -0.98 11.99 11.65
N GLY A 79 -0.77 11.48 10.43
CA GLY A 79 -1.04 12.23 9.20
C GLY A 79 -2.51 12.65 9.07
N LEU A 80 -3.45 11.77 9.42
CA LEU A 80 -4.87 12.12 9.42
C LEU A 80 -5.21 13.21 10.45
N ASN A 81 -4.60 13.14 11.63
CA ASN A 81 -4.82 14.14 12.68
C ASN A 81 -4.25 15.51 12.28
N ILE A 82 -3.06 15.56 11.66
CA ILE A 82 -2.47 16.80 11.13
C ILE A 82 -3.40 17.42 10.08
N LEU A 83 -3.88 16.61 9.12
CA LEU A 83 -4.84 17.09 8.12
C LEU A 83 -6.13 17.61 8.77
N GLY A 84 -6.66 16.89 9.76
CA GLY A 84 -7.85 17.31 10.49
C GLY A 84 -7.64 18.64 11.22
N GLY A 85 -6.46 18.87 11.79
CA GLY A 85 -6.07 20.17 12.37
C GLY A 85 -6.10 21.27 11.33
N LEU A 86 -5.39 21.08 10.21
CA LEU A 86 -5.33 22.06 9.12
C LEU A 86 -6.72 22.44 8.60
N LEU A 87 -7.61 21.47 8.39
CA LEU A 87 -8.97 21.75 7.92
C LEU A 87 -9.79 22.54 8.96
N ARG A 88 -9.65 22.24 10.25
CA ARG A 88 -10.34 22.97 11.32
C ARG A 88 -9.82 24.40 11.47
N ASP A 89 -8.52 24.62 11.31
CA ASP A 89 -7.91 25.96 11.35
C ASP A 89 -8.42 26.85 10.21
N LEU A 90 -8.87 26.27 9.11
CA LEU A 90 -9.55 26.95 8.02
C LEU A 90 -11.06 27.21 8.29
N GLY A 91 -11.57 26.81 9.45
CA GLY A 91 -12.98 26.93 9.82
C GLY A 91 -13.90 25.89 9.19
N ILE A 92 -13.35 24.79 8.66
CA ILE A 92 -14.15 23.73 8.04
C ILE A 92 -14.72 22.82 9.13
N ASP A 93 -16.05 22.67 9.14
CA ASP A 93 -16.73 21.76 10.06
C ASP A 93 -16.47 20.29 9.65
N ILE A 94 -15.75 19.58 10.52
CA ILE A 94 -15.41 18.17 10.38
C ILE A 94 -15.54 17.46 11.74
N PRO A 95 -15.79 16.15 11.77
CA PRO A 95 -15.84 15.39 13.01
C PRO A 95 -14.58 15.56 13.87
N LYS A 96 -14.74 15.64 15.19
CA LYS A 96 -13.61 15.73 16.14
C LYS A 96 -12.68 14.53 16.05
N LYS A 97 -13.27 13.33 15.94
CA LYS A 97 -12.54 12.09 15.69
C LYS A 97 -12.70 11.72 14.22
N LEU A 98 -11.58 11.55 13.53
CA LEU A 98 -11.56 11.10 12.15
C LEU A 98 -11.17 9.62 12.13
N ASP A 99 -11.96 8.83 11.42
CA ASP A 99 -11.66 7.42 11.18
C ASP A 99 -11.24 7.22 9.71
N TYR A 100 -10.44 6.19 9.47
CA TYR A 100 -9.99 5.82 8.15
C TYR A 100 -10.16 4.33 7.89
N LYS A 101 -10.21 3.97 6.62
CA LYS A 101 -10.20 2.59 6.15
C LYS A 101 -8.93 2.33 5.36
N ILE A 102 -8.15 1.35 5.78
CA ILE A 102 -7.00 0.86 4.99
C ILE A 102 -7.54 0.26 3.69
N GLN A 103 -7.01 0.75 2.58
CA GLN A 103 -7.36 0.32 1.23
C GLN A 103 -6.34 -0.64 0.67
N ASN A 104 -5.06 -0.43 1.02
CA ASN A 104 -3.96 -1.28 0.57
C ASN A 104 -2.78 -1.20 1.53
N ILE A 105 -2.08 -2.31 1.71
CA ILE A 105 -0.77 -2.41 2.37
C ILE A 105 0.19 -3.08 1.38
N VAL A 106 1.31 -2.42 1.12
CA VAL A 106 2.43 -2.96 0.35
C VAL A 106 3.51 -3.41 1.34
N THR A 107 3.86 -4.69 1.29
CA THR A 107 4.83 -5.31 2.18
C THR A 107 5.92 -5.98 1.37
N SER A 108 7.18 -5.76 1.71
CA SER A 108 8.31 -6.52 1.18
C SER A 108 8.65 -7.69 2.12
N ALA A 109 9.17 -8.77 1.54
CA ALA A 109 9.72 -9.90 2.28
C ALA A 109 10.89 -10.52 1.49
N ASP A 110 11.64 -11.41 2.14
CA ASP A 110 12.78 -12.10 1.57
C ASP A 110 12.72 -13.59 1.93
N LEU A 111 12.72 -14.46 0.91
CA LEU A 111 12.81 -15.91 1.08
C LEU A 111 14.18 -16.37 1.60
N ALA A 112 15.17 -15.48 1.64
CA ALA A 112 16.56 -15.74 2.01
C ALA A 112 17.24 -16.82 1.14
N THR A 113 16.66 -17.13 -0.03
CA THR A 113 17.21 -18.07 -1.00
C THR A 113 16.81 -17.66 -2.42
N PRO A 114 17.72 -17.71 -3.40
CA PRO A 114 17.39 -17.51 -4.80
C PRO A 114 16.38 -18.56 -5.29
N ILE A 115 15.50 -18.15 -6.20
CA ILE A 115 14.46 -19.01 -6.78
C ILE A 115 14.51 -18.97 -8.31
N ASN A 116 14.19 -20.10 -8.94
CA ASN A 116 14.12 -20.19 -10.39
C ASN A 116 12.70 -19.89 -10.88
N LEU A 117 12.47 -18.65 -11.34
CA LEU A 117 11.14 -18.21 -11.79
C LEU A 117 10.61 -19.03 -12.97
N ASN A 118 11.47 -19.49 -13.88
CA ASN A 118 11.06 -20.34 -15.00
C ASN A 118 10.49 -21.67 -14.51
N LYS A 119 11.16 -22.30 -13.53
CA LYS A 119 10.66 -23.56 -12.92
C LYS A 119 9.36 -23.34 -12.15
N ILE A 120 9.24 -22.21 -11.45
CA ILE A 120 8.00 -21.82 -10.76
C ILE A 120 6.86 -21.65 -11.78
N ALA A 121 7.08 -20.89 -12.86
CA ALA A 121 6.05 -20.66 -13.87
C ALA A 121 5.53 -21.97 -14.50
N VAL A 122 6.41 -22.94 -14.73
CA VAL A 122 6.03 -24.26 -15.25
C VAL A 122 5.33 -25.14 -14.20
N GLY A 123 5.74 -25.06 -12.94
CA GLY A 123 5.23 -25.92 -11.87
C GLY A 123 3.86 -25.52 -11.32
N PHE A 124 3.41 -24.29 -11.57
CA PHE A 124 2.12 -23.77 -11.09
C PHE A 124 1.06 -23.75 -12.19
N ASN A 125 -0.21 -23.68 -11.78
CA ASN A 125 -1.30 -23.44 -12.72
C ASN A 125 -1.19 -22.04 -13.34
N LEU A 126 -1.20 -21.96 -14.67
CA LEU A 126 -1.07 -20.72 -15.46
C LEU A 126 -2.13 -19.67 -15.09
N ASP A 127 -3.33 -20.09 -14.65
CA ASP A 127 -4.42 -19.17 -14.29
C ASP A 127 -4.09 -18.22 -13.13
N ARG A 128 -3.08 -18.54 -12.31
CA ARG A 128 -2.70 -17.76 -11.13
C ARG A 128 -1.37 -17.04 -11.28
N ILE A 129 -0.62 -17.33 -12.33
CA ILE A 129 0.73 -16.84 -12.53
C ILE A 129 0.88 -16.16 -13.88
N GLU A 130 1.49 -14.98 -13.87
CA GLU A 130 1.91 -14.27 -15.08
C GLU A 130 3.43 -14.07 -14.98
N TYR A 131 4.18 -14.57 -15.97
CA TYR A 131 5.64 -14.42 -16.02
C TYR A 131 6.11 -14.26 -17.46
N GLU A 132 6.44 -13.01 -17.80
CA GLU A 132 6.93 -12.58 -19.11
C GLU A 132 8.21 -11.77 -18.89
N PRO A 133 9.39 -12.41 -18.74
CA PRO A 133 10.62 -11.77 -18.27
C PRO A 133 11.10 -10.61 -19.16
N GLU A 134 10.78 -10.65 -20.46
CA GLU A 134 11.06 -9.57 -21.42
C GLU A 134 10.23 -8.31 -21.18
N GLN A 135 9.07 -8.45 -20.54
CA GLN A 135 8.17 -7.33 -20.20
C GLN A 135 8.35 -6.89 -18.74
N PHE A 136 8.55 -7.84 -17.82
CA PHE A 136 8.70 -7.59 -16.40
C PHE A 136 9.59 -8.67 -15.74
N PRO A 137 10.65 -8.29 -14.99
CA PRO A 137 11.62 -9.24 -14.46
C PRO A 137 11.13 -10.11 -13.29
N GLY A 138 9.92 -9.84 -12.77
CA GLY A 138 9.32 -10.61 -11.68
C GLY A 138 8.19 -11.51 -12.16
N LEU A 139 7.91 -12.57 -11.40
CA LEU A 139 6.73 -13.40 -11.58
C LEU A 139 5.58 -12.81 -10.75
N VAL A 140 4.41 -12.63 -11.36
CA VAL A 140 3.19 -12.19 -10.68
C VAL A 140 2.43 -13.44 -10.25
N TYR A 141 2.17 -13.57 -8.94
CA TYR A 141 1.37 -14.66 -8.39
C TYR A 141 0.15 -14.09 -7.65
N ARG A 142 -1.05 -14.48 -8.10
CA ARG A 142 -2.33 -14.05 -7.52
C ARG A 142 -2.84 -15.09 -6.52
N LEU A 143 -2.93 -14.69 -5.25
CA LEU A 143 -3.53 -15.50 -4.19
C LEU A 143 -5.00 -15.11 -3.99
N GLU A 144 -5.86 -16.11 -3.81
CA GLU A 144 -7.26 -15.90 -3.48
C GLU A 144 -7.47 -15.68 -1.98
N VAL A 145 -6.70 -16.38 -1.15
CA VAL A 145 -6.78 -16.33 0.32
C VAL A 145 -5.38 -16.29 0.93
N PRO A 146 -4.94 -15.15 1.51
CA PRO A 146 -5.60 -13.84 1.44
C PRO A 146 -5.65 -13.33 -0.01
N LYS A 147 -6.63 -12.47 -0.33
CA LYS A 147 -6.79 -11.91 -1.68
C LYS A 147 -5.71 -10.87 -1.94
N VAL A 148 -4.54 -11.31 -2.41
CA VAL A 148 -3.36 -10.47 -2.63
C VAL A 148 -2.66 -10.83 -3.94
N VAL A 149 -1.84 -9.91 -4.42
CA VAL A 149 -0.91 -10.14 -5.53
C VAL A 149 0.50 -10.12 -4.97
N VAL A 150 1.30 -11.10 -5.34
CA VAL A 150 2.70 -11.22 -4.94
C VAL A 150 3.60 -11.15 -6.15
N LEU A 151 4.59 -10.28 -6.12
CA LEU A 151 5.65 -10.20 -7.11
C LEU A 151 6.84 -10.96 -6.57
N LEU A 152 7.24 -12.03 -7.24
CA LEU A 152 8.40 -12.85 -6.90
C LEU A 152 9.57 -12.49 -7.81
N PHE A 153 10.75 -12.32 -7.23
CA PHE A 153 11.98 -12.05 -7.97
C PHE A 153 12.94 -13.23 -7.82
N GLY A 154 13.75 -13.50 -8.85
CA GLY A 154 14.72 -14.61 -8.82
C GLY A 154 15.74 -14.54 -7.67
N SER A 155 15.92 -13.36 -7.07
CA SER A 155 16.73 -13.15 -5.87
C SER A 155 16.13 -13.73 -4.58
N GLY A 156 14.85 -14.13 -4.59
CA GLY A 156 14.10 -14.52 -3.40
C GLY A 156 13.31 -13.37 -2.75
N LYS A 157 13.47 -12.14 -3.25
CA LYS A 157 12.66 -11.00 -2.79
C LYS A 157 11.20 -11.14 -3.22
N LEU A 158 10.31 -10.68 -2.34
CA LEU A 158 8.87 -10.67 -2.52
C LEU A 158 8.31 -9.26 -2.31
N ILE A 159 7.34 -8.87 -3.13
CA ILE A 159 6.49 -7.70 -2.89
C ILE A 159 5.04 -8.15 -2.85
N ILE A 160 4.38 -7.98 -1.71
CA ILE A 160 2.97 -8.34 -1.50
C ILE A 160 2.14 -7.06 -1.50
N THR A 161 1.08 -7.03 -2.31
CA THR A 161 0.13 -5.89 -2.42
C THR A 161 -1.31 -6.40 -2.54
N GLY A 162 -2.28 -5.53 -2.27
CA GLY A 162 -3.72 -5.84 -2.25
C GLY A 162 -4.27 -6.19 -0.87
N GLY A 163 -3.39 -6.49 0.09
CA GLY A 163 -3.77 -6.76 1.49
C GLY A 163 -4.33 -5.52 2.18
N LYS A 164 -5.20 -5.73 3.17
CA LYS A 164 -5.82 -4.65 3.97
C LYS A 164 -5.50 -4.77 5.45
N GLN A 165 -4.92 -5.89 5.86
CA GLN A 165 -4.46 -6.15 7.21
C GLN A 165 -2.97 -6.52 7.17
N PRO A 166 -2.16 -6.10 8.16
CA PRO A 166 -0.74 -6.47 8.22
C PRO A 166 -0.51 -8.00 8.17
N GLU A 167 -1.43 -8.78 8.75
CA GLU A 167 -1.36 -10.24 8.79
C GLU A 167 -1.56 -10.88 7.39
N ASP A 168 -2.17 -10.18 6.43
CA ASP A 168 -2.36 -10.71 5.07
C ASP A 168 -1.00 -11.01 4.41
N ALA A 169 0.00 -10.16 4.62
CA ALA A 169 1.34 -10.37 4.06
C ALA A 169 2.00 -11.61 4.66
N LYS A 170 1.84 -11.83 5.97
CA LYS A 170 2.37 -13.01 6.66
C LYS A 170 1.74 -14.30 6.16
N LYS A 171 0.40 -14.32 6.04
CA LYS A 171 -0.33 -15.47 5.48
C LYS A 171 0.09 -15.75 4.02
N ALA A 172 0.31 -14.70 3.22
CA ALA A 172 0.78 -14.83 1.85
C ALA A 172 2.16 -15.49 1.79
N VAL A 173 3.12 -15.06 2.62
CA VAL A 173 4.46 -15.67 2.67
C VAL A 173 4.38 -17.15 3.06
N VAL A 174 3.61 -17.48 4.09
CA VAL A 174 3.41 -18.88 4.52
C VAL A 174 2.84 -19.74 3.39
N LYS A 175 1.85 -19.21 2.65
CA LYS A 175 1.23 -19.91 1.52
C LYS A 175 2.25 -20.14 0.39
N ILE A 176 3.01 -19.13 0.01
CA ILE A 176 4.04 -19.24 -1.03
C ILE A 176 5.10 -20.28 -0.64
N LEU A 177 5.58 -20.25 0.60
CA LEU A 177 6.55 -21.24 1.08
C LEU A 177 6.00 -22.66 1.01
N SER A 178 4.73 -22.85 1.39
CA SER A 178 4.06 -24.15 1.27
C SER A 178 4.00 -24.61 -0.18
N ASP A 179 3.62 -23.73 -1.10
CA ASP A 179 3.46 -24.07 -2.51
C ASP A 179 4.80 -24.38 -3.18
N LEU A 180 5.83 -23.56 -2.93
CA LEU A 180 7.18 -23.81 -3.44
C LEU A 180 7.77 -25.14 -2.92
N ARG A 181 7.57 -25.47 -1.64
CA ARG A 181 7.99 -26.77 -1.07
C ARG A 181 7.25 -27.94 -1.70
N SER A 182 5.95 -27.80 -1.92
CA SER A 182 5.13 -28.88 -2.52
C SER A 182 5.58 -29.23 -3.94
N LEU A 183 6.19 -28.27 -4.64
CA LEU A 183 6.75 -28.44 -5.98
C LEU A 183 8.24 -28.84 -5.97
N GLY A 184 8.85 -29.01 -4.79
CA GLY A 184 10.29 -29.32 -4.66
C GLY A 184 11.20 -28.21 -5.17
N LEU A 185 10.73 -26.95 -5.15
CA LEU A 185 11.46 -25.80 -5.66
C LEU A 185 12.31 -25.10 -4.60
N ILE A 186 12.06 -25.37 -3.31
CA ILE A 186 12.84 -24.93 -2.14
C ILE A 186 12.83 -25.99 -1.03
#